data_AF-A0A7Z9XGJ2-F1
#
_entry.id   AF-A0A7Z9XGJ2-F1
#
_cell.length_a   1.000
_cell.length_b   1.000
_cell.length_c   1.000
_cell.angle_alpha   90.00
_cell.angle_beta   90.00
_cell.angle_gamma   90.00
#
_symmetry.space_group_name_H-M   'P 1'
#
loop_
_entity.id
_entity.type
_entity.pdbx_description
1 polymer ?
#
loop_
_entity_poly.entity_id
_entity_poly.type
_entity_poly.pdbx_seq_one_letter_code
_entity_poly.pdbx_strand_id
1 'polypeptide(L)'
;MKVVQVVGCPLHSGAGRGIRALHEALRARGVDSRIVGRVERDLPAEDNAESVSLRYRLPISLLNRLHRWWFKLRYDTDLNNFHPLAFGLAPHRWATYLEADIIHIQYAEGTTLGPSFWRALRAEKRPVIWTLRDMWTFTGGCHFPLDCERYTTGCGGCPQLGGFADESVTSRDAVFKASHIGDADT
;
A
#
# COMPACT_ATOMS: atom_id res chain seq x y z
N MET A 1 24.83 1.77 0.30
CA MET A 1 23.58 1.09 0.64
C MET A 1 22.45 1.71 -0.17
N LYS A 2 21.72 0.89 -0.92
CA LYS A 2 20.60 1.26 -1.79
C LYS A 2 19.29 0.95 -1.08
N VAL A 3 18.44 1.96 -0.93
CA VAL A 3 17.11 1.84 -0.30
C VAL A 3 16.06 2.19 -1.33
N VAL A 4 15.14 1.27 -1.63
CA VAL A 4 13.97 1.56 -2.44
C VAL A 4 12.77 1.83 -1.54
N GLN A 5 12.11 2.97 -1.73
CA GLN A 5 10.91 3.37 -1.04
C GLN A 5 9.69 3.10 -1.92
N VAL A 6 8.84 2.14 -1.54
CA VAL A 6 7.61 1.83 -2.26
C VAL A 6 6.48 2.71 -1.76
N VAL A 7 5.93 3.52 -2.66
CA VAL A 7 4.98 4.60 -2.33
C VAL A 7 3.70 4.50 -3.16
N GLY A 8 2.55 4.58 -2.49
CA GLY A 8 1.24 4.52 -3.13
C GLY A 8 0.51 5.84 -3.32
N CYS A 9 1.13 6.98 -3.00
CA CYS A 9 0.49 8.30 -3.06
C CYS A 9 1.41 9.37 -3.66
N PRO A 10 0.86 10.51 -4.12
CA PRO A 10 1.65 11.66 -4.52
C PRO A 10 2.47 12.25 -3.37
N LEU A 11 3.68 12.76 -3.63
CA LEU A 11 4.59 13.30 -2.63
C LEU A 11 4.14 14.66 -2.06
N HIS A 12 3.28 15.39 -2.77
CA HIS A 12 2.63 16.60 -2.24
C HIS A 12 1.44 16.31 -1.31
N SER A 13 0.97 15.05 -1.21
CA SER A 13 -0.11 14.67 -0.29
C SER A 13 0.34 14.71 1.18
N GLY A 14 -0.60 14.62 2.13
CA GLY A 14 -0.28 14.59 3.56
C GLY A 14 0.72 13.47 3.93
N ALA A 15 0.42 12.22 3.55
CA ALA A 15 1.34 11.09 3.73
C ALA A 15 2.62 11.27 2.89
N GLY A 16 2.49 11.72 1.64
CA GLY A 16 3.60 11.94 0.72
C GLY A 16 4.67 12.90 1.24
N ARG A 17 4.27 13.98 1.92
CA ARG A 17 5.22 14.94 2.51
C ARG A 17 6.09 14.30 3.58
N GLY A 18 5.53 13.40 4.39
CA GLY A 18 6.28 12.63 5.38
C GLY A 18 7.24 11.62 4.75
N ILE A 19 6.87 11.06 3.60
CA ILE A 19 7.71 10.17 2.80
C ILE A 19 8.89 10.96 2.22
N ARG A 20 8.61 12.11 1.60
CA ARG A 20 9.60 13.01 1.02
C ARG A 20 10.60 13.49 2.07
N ALA A 21 10.14 13.95 3.22
CA ALA A 21 11.02 14.41 4.30
C ALA A 21 11.98 13.31 4.77
N LEU A 22 11.51 12.07 4.89
CA LEU A 22 12.37 10.93 5.26
C LEU A 22 13.36 10.59 4.15
N HIS A 23 12.93 10.61 2.90
CA HIS A 23 13.80 10.41 1.73
C HIS A 23 14.94 11.44 1.67
N GLU A 24 14.62 12.71 1.82
CA GLU A 24 15.60 13.81 1.86
C GLU A 24 16.58 13.62 3.02
N ALA A 25 16.08 13.26 4.22
CA ALA A 25 16.91 13.03 5.40
C ALA A 25 17.87 11.82 5.25
N LEU A 26 17.46 10.77 4.54
CA LEU A 26 18.32 9.62 4.22
C LEU A 26 19.42 10.02 3.23
N ARG A 27 19.06 10.77 2.18
CA ARG A 27 20.02 11.22 1.16
C ARG A 27 21.02 12.23 1.70
N ALA A 28 20.59 13.13 2.58
CA ALA A 28 21.49 14.03 3.31
C ALA A 28 22.54 13.28 4.15
N ARG A 29 22.29 12.01 4.49
CA ARG A 29 23.23 11.12 5.19
C ARG A 29 24.01 10.18 4.24
N GLY A 30 23.96 10.43 2.93
CA GLY A 30 24.70 9.66 1.92
C GLY A 30 24.07 8.30 1.55
N VAL A 31 22.82 8.04 1.93
CA VAL A 31 22.09 6.82 1.51
C VAL A 31 21.59 7.00 0.08
N ASP A 32 21.81 6.02 -0.80
CA ASP A 32 21.18 5.97 -2.13
C ASP A 32 19.73 5.55 -1.97
N SER A 33 18.88 6.51 -1.61
CA SER A 33 17.43 6.30 -1.48
C SER A 33 16.74 6.66 -2.78
N ARG A 34 15.86 5.78 -3.26
CA ARG A 34 15.04 5.96 -4.48
C ARG A 34 13.58 5.76 -4.14
N ILE A 35 12.70 6.63 -4.63
CA ILE A 35 11.25 6.46 -4.48
C ILE A 35 10.68 5.79 -5.73
N VAL A 36 9.77 4.83 -5.55
CA VAL A 36 9.09 4.17 -6.67
C VAL A 36 7.62 3.92 -6.37
N GLY A 37 6.74 4.22 -7.34
CA GLY A 37 5.32 3.91 -7.25
C GLY A 37 4.41 5.00 -7.80
N ARG A 38 3.31 5.30 -7.09
CA ARG A 38 2.25 6.22 -7.53
C ARG A 38 2.53 7.68 -7.16
N VAL A 39 3.71 8.16 -7.49
CA VAL A 39 4.08 9.58 -7.33
C VAL A 39 3.65 10.41 -8.55
N GLU A 40 3.64 11.73 -8.41
CA GLU A 40 3.45 12.69 -9.51
C GLU A 40 4.54 12.52 -10.59
N ARG A 41 4.20 12.88 -11.84
CA ARG A 41 5.07 12.63 -13.00
C ARG A 41 6.16 13.69 -13.14
N ASP A 42 5.82 14.93 -12.81
CA ASP A 42 6.67 16.09 -13.00
C ASP A 42 7.48 16.35 -11.73
N LEU A 43 8.15 15.30 -11.24
CA LEU A 43 9.08 15.44 -10.13
C LEU A 43 10.41 15.99 -10.63
N PRO A 44 11.02 16.92 -9.88
CA PRO A 44 12.39 17.31 -10.12
C PRO A 44 13.33 16.09 -10.14
N ALA A 45 14.27 16.04 -11.08
CA ALA A 45 15.18 14.89 -11.22
C ALA A 45 16.01 14.67 -9.95
N GLU A 46 16.29 15.75 -9.22
CA GLU A 46 16.96 15.75 -7.94
C GLU A 46 16.20 14.98 -6.85
N ASP A 47 14.89 14.72 -6.98
CA ASP A 47 14.09 13.97 -6.00
C ASP A 47 14.34 12.44 -6.09
N ASN A 48 15.13 11.95 -7.07
CA ASN A 48 15.47 10.53 -7.24
C ASN A 48 14.25 9.60 -7.10
N ALA A 49 13.16 10.01 -7.75
CA ALA A 49 11.84 9.43 -7.62
C ALA A 49 11.29 9.03 -9.00
N GLU A 50 10.83 7.79 -9.11
CA GLU A 50 10.35 7.20 -10.35
C GLU A 50 8.84 6.98 -10.29
N SER A 51 8.10 7.75 -11.09
CA SER A 51 6.67 7.51 -11.28
C SER A 51 6.45 6.24 -12.10
N VAL A 52 5.46 5.43 -11.69
CA VAL A 52 5.09 4.24 -12.45
C VAL A 52 4.61 4.61 -13.86
N SER A 53 5.16 3.92 -14.86
CA SER A 53 4.74 4.12 -16.25
C SER A 53 3.24 3.90 -16.44
N LEU A 54 2.62 4.74 -17.29
CA LEU A 54 1.19 4.67 -17.60
C LEU A 54 0.75 3.29 -18.07
N ARG A 55 1.60 2.54 -18.79
CA ARG A 55 1.27 1.18 -19.26
C ARG A 55 0.95 0.19 -18.14
N TYR A 56 1.55 0.37 -16.97
CA TYR A 56 1.26 -0.44 -15.78
C TYR A 56 0.16 0.18 -14.92
N ARG A 57 0.11 1.51 -14.85
CA ARG A 57 -0.85 2.24 -14.03
C ARG A 57 -2.27 2.19 -14.59
N LEU A 58 -2.46 2.31 -15.89
CA LEU A 58 -3.79 2.42 -16.52
C LEU A 58 -4.64 1.15 -16.34
N PRO A 59 -4.13 -0.08 -16.62
CA PRO A 59 -4.92 -1.30 -16.42
C PRO A 59 -5.33 -1.48 -14.95
N ILE A 60 -4.41 -1.27 -14.02
CA ILE A 60 -4.70 -1.36 -12.58
C ILE A 60 -5.73 -0.31 -12.16
N SER A 61 -5.64 0.91 -12.69
CA SER A 61 -6.60 1.97 -12.37
C SER A 61 -7.99 1.64 -12.93
N LEU A 62 -8.09 1.06 -14.12
CA LEU A 62 -9.36 0.61 -14.70
C LEU A 62 -9.98 -0.52 -13.88
N LEU A 63 -9.20 -1.55 -13.54
CA LEU A 63 -9.68 -2.67 -12.74
C LEU A 63 -10.17 -2.23 -11.35
N ASN A 64 -9.45 -1.32 -10.70
CA ASN A 64 -9.90 -0.76 -9.42
C ASN A 64 -11.14 0.13 -9.56
N ARG A 65 -11.34 0.85 -10.66
CA ARG A 65 -12.58 1.60 -10.92
C ARG A 65 -13.78 0.66 -11.06
N LEU A 66 -13.63 -0.42 -11.82
CA LEU A 66 -14.66 -1.45 -11.95
C LEU A 66 -14.96 -2.13 -10.61
N HIS A 67 -13.91 -2.46 -9.85
CA HIS A 67 -14.04 -3.08 -8.54
C HIS A 67 -14.77 -2.18 -7.55
N ARG A 68 -14.42 -0.89 -7.48
CA ARG A 68 -15.13 0.08 -6.64
C ARG A 68 -16.59 0.26 -7.04
N TRP A 69 -16.86 0.32 -8.34
CA TRP A 69 -18.22 0.43 -8.84
C TRP A 69 -19.06 -0.78 -8.41
N TRP A 70 -18.52 -2.00 -8.57
CA TRP A 70 -19.17 -3.22 -8.08
C TRP A 70 -19.37 -3.19 -6.55
N PHE A 71 -18.36 -2.77 -5.79
CA PHE A 71 -18.44 -2.63 -4.34
C PHE A 71 -19.54 -1.65 -3.93
N LYS A 72 -19.64 -0.49 -4.59
CA LYS A 72 -20.68 0.51 -4.33
C LYS A 72 -22.07 -0.06 -4.59
N LEU A 73 -22.25 -0.80 -5.69
CA LEU A 73 -23.52 -1.50 -5.97
C LEU A 73 -23.87 -2.55 -4.91
N ARG A 74 -22.88 -3.24 -4.35
CA ARG A 74 -23.10 -4.31 -3.38
C ARG A 74 -23.37 -3.81 -1.97
N TYR A 75 -22.71 -2.74 -1.54
CA TYR A 75 -22.70 -2.28 -0.13
C TYR A 75 -23.30 -0.89 0.08
N ASP A 76 -23.73 -0.20 -0.98
CA ASP A 76 -24.35 1.13 -0.95
C ASP A 76 -23.61 2.14 -0.04
N THR A 77 -22.29 2.18 -0.15
CA THR A 77 -21.42 2.99 0.71
C THR A 77 -20.39 3.76 -0.10
N ASP A 78 -19.98 4.91 0.45
CA ASP A 78 -18.88 5.69 -0.10
C ASP A 78 -17.53 5.21 0.48
N LEU A 79 -16.70 4.66 -0.40
CA LEU A 79 -15.43 4.01 -0.08
C LEU A 79 -14.27 5.02 0.08
N ASN A 80 -14.52 6.19 0.67
CA ASN A 80 -13.52 7.26 0.74
C ASN A 80 -12.36 6.91 1.68
N ASN A 81 -12.66 6.28 2.83
CA ASN A 81 -11.68 5.81 3.81
C ASN A 81 -11.49 4.27 3.79
N PHE A 82 -11.98 3.62 2.73
CA PHE A 82 -11.98 2.17 2.63
C PHE A 82 -11.49 1.68 1.27
N HIS A 83 -10.52 0.78 1.27
CA HIS A 83 -10.00 0.14 0.07
C HIS A 83 -9.86 -1.36 0.31
N PRO A 84 -10.66 -2.21 -0.35
CA PRO A 84 -10.42 -3.64 -0.30
C PRO A 84 -9.09 -3.96 -0.98
N LEU A 85 -8.44 -5.03 -0.53
CA LEU A 85 -7.29 -5.60 -1.20
C LEU A 85 -7.72 -6.15 -2.57
N ALA A 86 -7.21 -5.55 -3.63
CA ALA A 86 -7.64 -5.84 -4.99
C ALA A 86 -6.45 -5.82 -5.95
N PHE A 87 -6.50 -4.97 -6.97
CA PHE A 87 -5.48 -4.91 -8.01
C PHE A 87 -4.42 -3.88 -7.64
N GLY A 88 -3.17 -4.33 -7.50
CA GLY A 88 -2.06 -3.44 -7.19
C GLY A 88 -0.94 -3.49 -8.23
N LEU A 89 0.05 -2.63 -8.02
CA LEU A 89 1.26 -2.62 -8.83
C LEU A 89 2.15 -3.82 -8.46
N ALA A 90 3.15 -4.08 -9.30
CA ALA A 90 4.14 -5.13 -9.08
C ALA A 90 5.56 -4.53 -9.00
N PRO A 91 5.83 -3.65 -8.01
CA PRO A 91 7.13 -2.99 -7.89
C PRO A 91 8.27 -3.99 -7.72
N HIS A 92 8.01 -5.16 -7.13
CA HIS A 92 8.94 -6.28 -7.01
C HIS A 92 9.56 -6.78 -8.32
N ARG A 93 9.04 -6.35 -9.48
CA ARG A 93 9.55 -6.74 -10.81
C ARG A 93 10.39 -5.65 -11.48
N TRP A 94 10.54 -4.49 -10.84
CA TRP A 94 11.27 -3.35 -11.41
C TRP A 94 12.75 -3.40 -11.00
N ALA A 95 13.63 -2.94 -11.89
CA ALA A 95 15.09 -2.93 -11.64
C ALA A 95 15.44 -2.19 -10.35
N THR A 96 14.85 -1.01 -10.13
CA THR A 96 15.01 -0.20 -8.91
C THR A 96 14.69 -0.96 -7.63
N TYR A 97 13.70 -1.86 -7.67
CA TYR A 97 13.38 -2.73 -6.53
C TYR A 97 14.37 -3.88 -6.40
N LEU A 98 14.74 -4.53 -7.52
CA LEU A 98 15.62 -5.71 -7.52
C LEU A 98 17.07 -5.38 -7.14
N GLU A 99 17.53 -4.17 -7.44
CA GLU A 99 18.89 -3.70 -7.13
C GLU A 99 19.06 -3.16 -5.71
N ALA A 100 17.97 -3.01 -4.95
CA ALA A 100 18.01 -2.42 -3.61
C ALA A 100 18.54 -3.41 -2.56
N ASP A 101 19.29 -2.88 -1.59
CA ASP A 101 19.75 -3.62 -0.41
C ASP A 101 18.63 -3.70 0.65
N ILE A 102 17.81 -2.65 0.76
CA ILE A 102 16.68 -2.54 1.71
C ILE A 102 15.41 -2.13 0.97
N ILE A 103 14.31 -2.79 1.30
CA ILE A 103 12.97 -2.45 0.85
C ILE A 103 12.27 -1.65 1.93
N HIS A 104 11.86 -0.42 1.64
CA HIS A 104 11.14 0.43 2.58
C HIS A 104 9.72 0.70 2.08
N ILE A 105 8.74 0.06 2.70
CA ILE A 105 7.33 0.28 2.39
C ILE A 105 6.83 1.48 3.19
N GLN A 106 6.40 2.51 2.47
CA GLN A 106 6.08 3.81 3.05
C GLN A 106 4.60 4.15 2.99
N TYR A 107 3.83 3.59 2.05
CA TYR A 107 2.38 3.78 2.02
C TYR A 107 1.71 2.58 1.37
N ALA A 108 0.86 1.92 2.16
CA ALA A 108 0.21 0.68 1.79
C ALA A 108 -1.25 0.94 1.42
N GLU A 109 -1.56 0.86 0.13
CA GLU A 109 -2.93 0.97 -0.37
C GLU A 109 -3.17 -0.12 -1.42
N GLY A 110 -4.40 -0.61 -1.54
CA GLY A 110 -4.77 -1.69 -2.46
C GLY A 110 -4.38 -1.43 -3.93
N THR A 111 -4.34 -0.17 -4.37
CA THR A 111 -3.93 0.18 -5.74
C THR A 111 -2.42 0.13 -5.99
N THR A 112 -1.62 -0.02 -4.92
CA THR A 112 -0.15 -0.10 -4.95
C THR A 112 0.33 -1.47 -4.47
N LEU A 113 -0.15 -1.94 -3.32
CA LEU A 113 0.20 -3.23 -2.72
C LEU A 113 -0.89 -4.28 -2.99
N GLY A 114 -0.86 -4.88 -4.18
CA GLY A 114 -1.78 -5.95 -4.56
C GLY A 114 -1.29 -7.34 -4.11
N PRO A 115 -2.12 -8.39 -4.18
CA PRO A 115 -1.80 -9.74 -3.72
C PRO A 115 -0.51 -10.33 -4.30
N SER A 116 -0.10 -9.94 -5.51
CA SER A 116 1.18 -10.39 -6.09
C SER A 116 2.38 -9.81 -5.35
N PHE A 117 2.32 -8.55 -4.95
CA PHE A 117 3.38 -7.90 -4.20
C PHE A 117 3.43 -8.39 -2.75
N TRP A 118 2.29 -8.61 -2.09
CA TRP A 118 2.25 -9.25 -0.77
C TRP A 118 2.93 -10.62 -0.76
N ARG A 119 2.66 -11.46 -1.77
CA ARG A 119 3.34 -12.76 -1.93
C ARG A 119 4.85 -12.60 -2.14
N ALA A 120 5.26 -11.58 -2.90
CA ALA A 120 6.68 -11.27 -3.09
C ALA A 120 7.34 -10.82 -1.77
N LEU A 121 6.67 -9.98 -0.97
CA LEU A 121 7.15 -9.55 0.35
C LEU A 121 7.32 -10.72 1.32
N ARG A 122 6.37 -11.65 1.35
CA ARG A 122 6.49 -12.88 2.17
C ARG A 122 7.69 -13.74 1.77
N ALA A 123 8.08 -13.72 0.50
CA ALA A 123 9.23 -14.44 -0.03
C ALA A 123 10.52 -13.61 -0.03
N GLU A 124 10.47 -12.35 0.40
CA GLU A 124 11.59 -11.44 0.39
C GLU A 124 12.62 -11.87 1.44
N LYS A 125 13.89 -11.88 1.04
CA LYS A 125 15.01 -12.25 1.92
C LYS A 125 15.82 -11.03 2.36
N ARG A 126 15.65 -9.91 1.67
CA ARG A 126 16.28 -8.64 2.03
C ARG A 126 15.52 -7.98 3.18
N PRO A 127 16.17 -7.13 3.98
CA PRO A 127 15.49 -6.37 5.02
C PRO A 127 14.33 -5.55 4.45
N VAL A 128 13.14 -5.77 5.02
CA VAL A 128 11.93 -4.99 4.72
C VAL A 128 11.62 -4.11 5.93
N ILE A 129 11.64 -2.80 5.72
CA ILE A 129 11.20 -1.81 6.71
C ILE A 129 9.80 -1.34 6.29
N TRP A 130 8.85 -1.33 7.22
CA TRP A 130 7.50 -0.83 6.96
C TRP A 130 7.19 0.35 7.86
N THR A 131 6.95 1.51 7.28
CA THR A 131 6.41 2.67 7.99
C THR A 131 4.90 2.73 7.77
N LEU A 132 4.15 2.54 8.84
CA LEU A 132 2.68 2.60 8.80
C LEU A 132 2.25 4.07 8.79
N ARG A 133 1.68 4.52 7.67
CA ARG A 133 1.10 5.88 7.53
C ARG A 133 -0.37 5.93 7.91
N ASP A 134 -1.03 4.79 7.89
CA ASP A 134 -2.43 4.60 8.20
C ASP A 134 -2.67 3.16 8.68
N MET A 135 -3.93 2.83 8.92
CA MET A 135 -4.35 1.54 9.48
C MET A 135 -4.69 0.50 8.40
N TRP A 136 -4.53 0.82 7.11
CA TRP A 136 -4.93 -0.08 6.02
C TRP A 136 -4.17 -1.40 6.05
N THR A 137 -2.90 -1.37 6.48
CA THR A 137 -2.00 -2.53 6.45
C THR A 137 -2.48 -3.69 7.33
N PHE A 138 -3.15 -3.40 8.44
CA PHE A 138 -3.57 -4.41 9.43
C PHE A 138 -5.09 -4.48 9.62
N THR A 139 -5.86 -3.66 8.91
CA THR A 139 -7.32 -3.78 8.85
C THR A 139 -7.77 -4.52 7.59
N GLY A 140 -9.05 -4.88 7.54
CA GLY A 140 -9.71 -5.44 6.37
C GLY A 140 -9.95 -4.45 5.22
N GLY A 141 -9.38 -3.25 5.27
CA GLY A 141 -9.49 -2.26 4.19
C GLY A 141 -9.66 -0.81 4.65
N CYS A 142 -9.84 -0.56 5.94
CA CYS A 142 -10.00 0.79 6.49
C CYS A 142 -8.65 1.52 6.56
N HIS A 143 -8.56 2.73 6.01
CA HIS A 143 -7.42 3.62 6.28
C HIS A 143 -7.50 4.20 7.69
N PHE A 144 -8.72 4.44 8.16
CA PHE A 144 -9.03 4.87 9.51
C PHE A 144 -10.28 4.11 9.99
N PRO A 145 -10.25 3.43 11.14
CA PRO A 145 -11.33 2.55 11.58
C PRO A 145 -12.52 3.29 12.20
N LEU A 146 -12.38 4.60 12.49
CA LEU A 146 -13.33 5.36 13.31
C LEU A 146 -13.46 4.66 14.68
N ASP A 147 -14.69 4.39 15.14
CA ASP A 147 -14.96 3.74 16.43
C ASP A 147 -14.88 2.20 16.37
N CYS A 148 -14.50 1.61 15.23
CA CYS A 148 -14.45 0.16 15.05
C CYS A 148 -13.12 -0.45 15.54
N GLU A 149 -13.14 -1.22 16.62
CA GLU A 149 -11.93 -1.85 17.17
C GLU A 149 -11.69 -3.29 16.70
N ARG A 150 -12.52 -3.82 15.79
CA ARG A 150 -12.47 -5.24 15.38
C ARG A 150 -11.16 -5.65 14.70
N TYR A 151 -10.33 -4.72 14.25
CA TYR A 151 -9.00 -5.06 13.72
C TYR A 151 -8.10 -5.74 14.77
N THR A 152 -8.40 -5.59 16.07
CA THR A 152 -7.66 -6.25 17.17
C THR A 152 -8.04 -7.72 17.36
N THR A 153 -9.28 -8.09 17.02
CA THR A 153 -9.81 -9.45 17.22
C THR A 153 -10.09 -10.20 15.91
N GLY A 154 -10.17 -9.49 14.80
CA GLY A 154 -10.55 -10.00 13.48
C GLY A 154 -11.63 -9.12 12.83
N CYS A 155 -11.34 -8.61 11.62
CA CYS A 155 -12.31 -7.83 10.85
C CYS A 155 -13.51 -8.68 10.39
N GLY A 156 -14.64 -8.01 10.17
CA GLY A 156 -15.91 -8.60 9.72
C GLY A 156 -17.10 -7.73 10.13
N GLY A 157 -18.22 -7.86 9.41
CA GLY A 157 -19.44 -7.08 9.66
C GLY A 157 -19.17 -5.58 9.67
N CYS A 158 -18.38 -5.09 8.71
CA CYS A 158 -17.76 -3.77 8.75
C CYS A 158 -18.81 -2.65 8.77
N PRO A 159 -18.79 -1.73 9.76
CA PRO A 159 -19.75 -0.63 9.84
C PRO A 159 -19.58 0.36 8.67
N GLN A 160 -18.35 0.52 8.14
CA GLN A 160 -18.11 1.35 6.95
C GLN A 160 -18.70 0.74 5.66
N LEU A 161 -19.03 -0.56 5.69
CA LEU A 161 -19.72 -1.25 4.61
C LEU A 161 -21.20 -1.45 4.92
N GLY A 162 -21.79 -0.73 5.88
CA GLY A 162 -23.21 -0.85 6.24
C GLY A 162 -23.51 -1.97 7.25
N GLY A 163 -22.49 -2.62 7.81
CA GLY A 163 -22.65 -3.59 8.89
C GLY A 163 -23.30 -4.92 8.48
N PHE A 164 -23.28 -5.28 7.20
CA PHE A 164 -23.93 -6.51 6.71
C PHE A 164 -23.28 -7.77 7.28
N ALA A 165 -24.14 -8.73 7.69
CA ALA A 165 -23.70 -9.99 8.30
C ALA A 165 -23.00 -10.96 7.33
N ASP A 166 -23.16 -10.78 6.01
CA ASP A 166 -22.53 -11.62 4.97
C ASP A 166 -21.24 -11.00 4.39
N GLU A 167 -20.73 -9.96 5.03
CA GLU A 167 -19.53 -9.23 4.63
C GLU A 167 -18.26 -10.01 5.02
N SER A 168 -17.82 -10.89 4.11
CA SER A 168 -16.60 -11.69 4.27
C SER A 168 -15.34 -11.06 3.67
N VAL A 169 -15.44 -9.87 3.06
CA VAL A 169 -14.31 -9.30 2.33
C VAL A 169 -13.27 -8.70 3.27
N THR A 170 -13.69 -8.00 4.31
CA THR A 170 -12.78 -7.42 5.31
C THR A 170 -12.08 -8.49 6.14
N SER A 171 -12.79 -9.57 6.49
CA SER A 171 -12.19 -10.71 7.20
C SER A 171 -11.14 -11.41 6.35
N ARG A 172 -11.46 -11.68 5.07
CA ARG A 172 -10.51 -12.28 4.11
C ARG A 172 -9.29 -11.39 3.88
N ASP A 173 -9.49 -10.09 3.74
CA ASP A 173 -8.39 -9.13 3.53
C ASP A 173 -7.46 -9.08 4.73
N ALA A 174 -8.01 -9.01 5.95
CA ALA A 174 -7.21 -9.00 7.18
C ALA A 174 -6.40 -10.31 7.33
N VAL A 175 -7.04 -11.47 7.14
CA VAL A 175 -6.40 -12.79 7.19
C VAL A 175 -5.31 -12.91 6.11
N PHE A 176 -5.60 -12.44 4.89
CA PHE A 176 -4.61 -12.45 3.82
C PHE A 176 -3.39 -11.63 4.19
N LYS A 177 -3.56 -10.38 4.66
CA LYS A 177 -2.42 -9.52 5.05
C LYS A 177 -1.63 -10.15 6.20
N ALA A 178 -2.32 -10.64 7.23
CA ALA A 178 -1.69 -11.30 8.38
C ALA A 178 -0.84 -12.52 7.97
N SER A 179 -1.30 -13.35 7.03
CA SER A 179 -0.52 -14.50 6.55
C SER A 179 0.74 -14.17 5.71
N HIS A 180 0.94 -12.89 5.38
CA HIS A 180 2.06 -12.41 4.55
C HIS A 180 3.02 -11.46 5.27
N ILE A 181 2.65 -11.00 6.46
CA ILE A 181 3.56 -10.33 7.38
C ILE A 181 4.01 -11.44 8.32
N GLY A 182 5.32 -11.70 8.39
CA GLY A 182 5.86 -12.82 9.16
C GLY A 182 5.46 -12.74 10.63
N ASP A 183 5.56 -13.87 11.32
CA ASP A 183 5.66 -13.84 12.78
C ASP A 183 6.87 -12.97 13.12
N ALA A 184 6.72 -12.01 14.04
CA ALA A 184 7.89 -11.30 14.54
C ALA A 184 8.82 -12.39 15.09
N ASP A 185 10.03 -12.51 14.55
CA ASP A 185 11.04 -13.42 15.08
C ASP A 185 11.08 -13.21 16.60
N THR A 186 10.70 -14.24 17.34
CA THR A 186 10.80 -14.30 18.81
C THR A 186 12.13 -14.91 19.19
#